data_AF-A0A538QGP2-F1
#
_entry.id   AF-A0A538QGP2-F1
#
_cell.length_a   1.000
_cell.length_b   1.000
_cell.length_c   1.000
_cell.angle_alpha   90.00
_cell.angle_beta   90.00
_cell.angle_gamma   90.00
#
_symmetry.space_group_name_H-M   'P 1'
#
loop_
_entity.id
_entity.type
_entity.pdbx_description
1 polymer ?
#
loop_
_entity_poly.entity_id
_entity_poly.type
_entity_poly.pdbx_seq_one_letter_code
_entity_poly.pdbx_strand_id
1 'polypeptide(L)'
;MQHYRNVDNTMRAYPEIAANWLEAGITADKWVAFYCGTGWRASETWFYAYLQGWDRIAVYDGGWFEWSSDPLNNPIEIGDPDAVSPQDVYAA
;
A
#
# COMPACT_ATOMS: atom_id res chain seq x y z
N MET A 1 0.74 6.76 -9.23
CA MET A 1 2.07 6.15 -9.49
C MET A 1 3.23 7.15 -9.45
N GLN A 2 3.00 8.42 -9.11
CA GLN A 2 4.07 9.43 -9.07
C GLN A 2 5.17 9.14 -8.04
N HIS A 3 4.85 8.40 -6.97
CA HIS A 3 5.85 7.92 -6.00
C HIS A 3 6.76 6.81 -6.54
N TYR A 4 6.41 6.17 -7.67
CA TYR A 4 7.09 4.99 -8.18
C TYR A 4 7.69 5.18 -9.59
N ARG A 5 7.44 6.32 -10.24
CA ARG A 5 7.91 6.62 -11.59
C ARG A 5 8.68 7.93 -11.63
N ASN A 6 9.72 7.97 -12.47
CA ASN A 6 10.38 9.20 -12.87
C ASN A 6 9.48 10.00 -13.84
N VAL A 7 9.89 11.23 -14.17
CA VAL A 7 9.15 12.10 -15.11
C VAL A 7 9.00 11.51 -16.52
N ASP A 8 9.88 10.59 -16.91
CA ASP A 8 9.87 9.87 -18.18
C ASP A 8 9.13 8.52 -18.11
N ASN A 9 8.44 8.24 -17.00
CA ASN A 9 7.74 6.99 -16.68
C ASN A 9 8.61 5.75 -16.44
N THR A 10 9.94 5.88 -16.42
CA THR A 10 10.79 4.78 -15.95
C THR A 10 10.60 4.54 -14.46
N MET A 11 10.94 3.33 -13.99
CA MET A 11 10.91 3.00 -12.57
C MET A 11 11.80 3.98 -11.79
N ARG A 12 11.26 4.54 -10.71
CA ARG A 12 12.01 5.40 -9.80
C ARG A 12 13.18 4.63 -9.18
N ALA A 13 14.25 5.35 -8.83
CA ALA A 13 15.46 4.72 -8.28
C ALA A 13 15.12 3.82 -7.08
N TYR A 14 15.66 2.61 -7.10
CA TYR A 14 15.40 1.58 -6.08
C TYR A 14 15.52 2.10 -4.64
N PRO A 15 16.61 2.80 -4.24
CA PRO A 15 16.76 3.25 -2.86
C PRO A 15 15.64 4.19 -2.39
N GLU A 16 15.04 4.96 -3.30
CA GLU A 16 13.95 5.87 -2.98
C GLU A 16 12.64 5.12 -2.74
N ILE A 17 12.36 4.09 -3.54
CA ILE A 17 11.19 3.21 -3.32
C ILE A 17 11.34 2.47 -1.98
N ALA A 18 12.53 1.90 -1.73
CA ALA A 18 12.80 1.17 -0.49
C ALA A 18 12.72 2.06 0.77
N ALA A 19 13.20 3.32 0.68
CA ALA A 19 13.08 4.27 1.78
C ALA A 19 11.61 4.61 2.11
N ASN A 20 10.79 4.87 1.08
CA ASN A 20 9.36 5.14 1.28
C ASN A 20 8.63 3.94 1.91
N TRP A 21 8.97 2.72 1.49
CA TRP A 21 8.41 1.50 2.08
C TRP A 21 8.86 1.31 3.52
N LEU A 22 10.14 1.55 3.83
CA LEU A 22 10.67 1.43 5.18
C LEU A 22 10.01 2.42 6.16
N GLU A 23 9.78 3.67 5.74
CA GLU A 23 9.06 4.69 6.53
C GLU A 23 7.64 4.23 6.88
N ALA A 24 6.98 3.53 5.97
CA ALA A 24 5.67 2.92 6.19
C ALA A 24 5.72 1.55 6.88
N GLY A 25 6.91 1.08 7.28
CA GLY A 25 7.10 -0.23 7.91
C GLY A 25 6.90 -1.43 6.97
N ILE A 26 6.98 -1.24 5.65
CA ILE A 26 6.89 -2.29 4.63
C ILE A 26 8.33 -2.78 4.36
N THR A 27 8.63 -4.02 4.77
CA THR A 27 10.01 -4.55 4.77
C THR A 27 10.08 -5.96 4.18
N ALA A 28 11.25 -6.32 3.62
CA ALA A 28 11.46 -7.56 2.86
C ALA A 28 11.39 -8.84 3.71
N ASP A 29 11.51 -8.73 5.04
CA ASP A 29 11.37 -9.85 5.98
C ASP A 29 9.91 -10.28 6.22
N LYS A 30 8.95 -9.46 5.79
CA LYS A 30 7.51 -9.74 5.91
C LYS A 30 6.98 -10.48 4.68
N TRP A 31 5.82 -11.10 4.84
CA TRP A 31 5.00 -11.46 3.67
C TRP A 31 4.17 -10.25 3.26
N VAL A 32 4.46 -9.69 2.09
CA VAL A 32 3.81 -8.47 1.62
C VAL A 32 2.90 -8.78 0.43
N ALA A 33 1.60 -8.53 0.60
CA ALA A 33 0.62 -8.58 -0.48
C ALA A 33 0.25 -7.15 -0.89
N PHE A 34 0.59 -6.76 -2.12
CA PHE A 34 0.20 -5.47 -2.67
C PHE A 34 -1.24 -5.54 -3.17
N TYR A 35 -2.02 -4.47 -2.99
CA TYR A 35 -3.38 -4.38 -3.53
C TYR A 35 -3.70 -2.95 -3.99
N CYS A 36 -4.75 -2.81 -4.80
CA CYS A 36 -5.32 -1.51 -5.14
C CYS A 36 -6.83 -1.66 -5.37
N GLY A 37 -7.40 -1.02 -6.39
CA GLY A 37 -8.80 -1.26 -6.75
C GLY A 37 -9.04 -2.69 -7.26
N THR A 38 -8.32 -3.06 -8.32
CA THR A 38 -8.48 -4.31 -9.10
C THR A 38 -7.13 -4.84 -9.61
N GLY A 39 -6.08 -4.76 -8.79
CA GLY A 39 -4.77 -5.35 -9.10
C GLY A 39 -3.78 -4.52 -9.95
N TRP A 40 -4.20 -3.63 -10.86
CA TRP A 40 -3.28 -2.99 -11.83
C TRP A 40 -2.06 -2.30 -11.22
N ARG A 41 -2.28 -1.37 -10.29
CA ARG A 41 -1.18 -0.64 -9.61
C ARG A 41 -0.40 -1.54 -8.66
N ALA A 42 -1.07 -2.54 -8.09
CA ALA A 42 -0.47 -3.49 -7.17
C ALA A 42 0.55 -4.39 -7.89
N SER A 43 0.23 -4.85 -9.09
CA SER A 43 1.14 -5.65 -9.92
C SER A 43 2.42 -4.88 -10.27
N GLU A 44 2.31 -3.57 -10.51
CA GLU A 44 3.48 -2.72 -10.79
C GLU A 44 4.39 -2.59 -9.55
N THR A 45 3.84 -2.32 -8.37
CA THR A 45 4.64 -2.25 -7.13
C THR A 45 5.18 -3.61 -6.69
N TRP A 46 4.41 -4.67 -6.91
CA TRP A 46 4.86 -6.05 -6.73
C TRP A 46 6.05 -6.35 -7.63
N PHE A 47 6.01 -5.93 -8.91
CA PHE A 47 7.11 -6.14 -9.85
C PHE A 47 8.37 -5.39 -9.40
N TYR A 48 8.24 -4.21 -8.81
CA TYR A 48 9.38 -3.51 -8.22
C TYR A 48 9.97 -4.26 -7.03
N ALA A 49 9.15 -4.79 -6.12
CA ALA A 49 9.65 -5.62 -5.03
C ALA A 49 10.32 -6.92 -5.54
N TYR A 50 9.78 -7.50 -6.61
CA TYR A 50 10.38 -8.65 -7.29
C TYR A 50 11.78 -8.32 -7.85
N LEU A 51 11.94 -7.19 -8.54
CA LEU A 51 13.24 -6.74 -9.04
C LEU A 51 14.25 -6.43 -7.92
N GLN A 52 13.77 -6.17 -6.71
CA GLN A 52 14.58 -5.95 -5.51
C GLN A 52 14.96 -7.25 -4.79
N GLY A 53 14.50 -8.41 -5.30
CA GLY A 53 14.80 -9.71 -4.72
C GLY A 53 14.00 -10.04 -3.47
N TRP A 54 12.79 -9.48 -3.30
CA TRP A 54 11.94 -9.85 -2.17
C TRP A 54 11.34 -11.24 -2.40
N ASP A 55 11.54 -12.16 -1.46
CA ASP A 55 11.15 -13.57 -1.62
C ASP A 55 9.67 -13.85 -1.32
N ARG A 56 9.05 -13.05 -0.44
CA ARG A 56 7.69 -13.28 0.09
C ARG A 56 6.74 -12.17 -0.31
N ILE A 57 6.42 -12.10 -1.59
CA ILE A 57 5.55 -11.06 -2.17
C ILE A 57 4.40 -11.66 -2.97
N ALA A 58 3.24 -11.00 -2.92
CA ALA A 58 2.05 -11.38 -3.67
C ALA A 58 1.27 -10.15 -4.15
N VAL A 59 0.32 -10.36 -5.05
CA VAL A 59 -0.75 -9.41 -5.34
C VAL A 59 -2.04 -9.97 -4.75
N TYR A 60 -2.71 -9.18 -3.92
CA TYR A 60 -4.09 -9.45 -3.53
C TYR A 60 -5.00 -8.88 -4.63
N ASP A 61 -5.41 -9.76 -5.55
CA ASP A 61 -6.01 -9.43 -6.85
C ASP A 61 -7.35 -8.70 -6.72
N GLY A 62 -8.27 -9.25 -5.92
CA GLY A 62 -9.61 -8.69 -5.73
C GLY A 62 -9.57 -7.27 -5.16
N GLY A 63 -8.56 -6.97 -4.34
CA GLY A 63 -8.29 -5.63 -3.84
C GLY A 63 -9.50 -4.98 -3.16
N TRP A 64 -9.60 -3.66 -3.30
CA TRP A 64 -10.70 -2.91 -2.73
C TRP A 64 -12.04 -3.27 -3.37
N PHE A 65 -12.06 -3.57 -4.67
CA PHE A 65 -13.29 -3.91 -5.37
C PHE A 65 -13.95 -5.17 -4.79
N GLU A 66 -13.18 -6.22 -4.55
CA GLU A 66 -13.65 -7.43 -3.88
C GLU A 66 -13.95 -7.17 -2.39
N TRP A 67 -13.02 -6.58 -1.65
CA TRP A 67 -13.17 -6.38 -0.20
C TRP A 67 -14.44 -5.61 0.15
N SER A 68 -14.68 -4.51 -0.55
CA SER A 68 -15.84 -3.64 -0.33
C SER A 68 -17.18 -4.24 -0.77
N SER A 69 -17.17 -5.36 -1.50
CA SER A 69 -18.39 -6.04 -1.97
C SER A 69 -19.15 -6.78 -0.86
N ASP A 70 -18.51 -7.03 0.28
CA ASP A 70 -19.11 -7.64 1.47
C ASP A 70 -18.90 -6.76 2.71
N PRO A 71 -19.55 -5.59 2.80
CA PRO A 71 -19.36 -4.66 3.92
C PRO A 71 -19.96 -5.16 5.24
N LEU A 72 -20.73 -6.26 5.21
CA LEU A 72 -21.28 -6.87 6.43
C LEU A 72 -20.23 -7.73 7.15
N ASN A 73 -19.33 -8.37 6.40
CA ASN A 73 -18.31 -9.25 6.97
C ASN A 73 -16.89 -8.65 6.91
N ASN A 74 -16.63 -7.74 5.97
CA ASN A 74 -15.33 -7.11 5.81
C ASN A 74 -15.33 -5.71 6.46
N PRO A 75 -14.51 -5.46 7.50
CA PRO A 75 -14.44 -4.15 8.12
C PRO A 75 -13.86 -3.10 7.16
N ILE A 76 -14.38 -1.87 7.26
CA ILE A 76 -14.01 -0.74 6.44
C ILE A 76 -13.80 0.48 7.34
N GLU A 77 -12.68 1.17 7.12
CA GLU A 77 -12.38 2.45 7.75
C GLU A 77 -12.60 3.60 6.75
N ILE A 78 -13.07 4.74 7.24
CA ILE A 78 -13.30 5.97 6.47
C ILE A 78 -12.89 7.19 7.30
N GLY A 79 -12.55 8.29 6.63
CA GLY A 79 -12.14 9.53 7.28
C GLY A 79 -10.62 9.72 7.32
N ASP A 80 -10.19 10.79 7.97
CA ASP A 80 -8.77 11.11 8.17
C ASP A 80 -8.23 10.28 9.35
N PRO A 81 -7.22 9.41 9.14
CA PRO A 81 -6.66 8.60 10.22
C PRO A 81 -5.98 9.44 11.31
N ASP A 82 -5.58 10.68 11.01
CA ASP A 82 -4.91 11.59 11.95
C ASP A 82 -5.88 12.62 12.56
N ALA A 83 -7.17 12.55 12.24
CA ALA A 83 -8.15 13.46 12.82
C ALA A 83 -8.26 13.23 14.33
N VAL A 84 -8.00 14.28 15.11
CA VAL A 84 -8.21 14.28 16.56
C VAL A 84 -9.70 14.05 16.84
N SER A 85 -10.03 13.04 17.63
CA SER A 85 -11.42 12.78 17.96
C SER A 85 -11.97 13.93 18.81
N PRO A 86 -13.24 14.33 18.66
CA PRO A 86 -13.84 15.34 19.53
C PRO A 86 -13.73 14.99 21.02
N GLN A 87 -13.65 13.70 21.36
CA GLN A 87 -13.53 13.23 22.73
C GLN A 87 -12.14 13.53 23.32
N ASP A 88 -11.08 13.51 22.50
CA ASP A 88 -9.72 13.85 22.92
C ASP A 88 -9.55 15.36 23.13
N VAL A 89 -10.34 16.19 22.44
CA VAL A 89 -10.33 17.65 22.58
C VAL A 89 -10.92 18.11 23.92
N TYR A 90 -11.92 17.40 24.46
CA TYR A 90 -12.59 17.76 25.72
C TYR A 90 -12.02 17.04 26.96
N ALA A 91 -11.00 16.21 26.79
CA ALA A 91 -10.32 15.49 27.87
C ALA A 91 -9.07 16.21 28.43
N ALA A 92 -8.75 17.41 27.92
CA ALA A 92 -7.69 18.30 28.37
C ALA A 92 -8.24 19.50 29.16
#